data_AF-A0A397VKF1-F1
#
_entry.id   AF-A0A397VKF1-F1
#
_cell.length_a   1.000
_cell.length_b   1.000
_cell.length_c   1.000
_cell.angle_alpha   90.00
_cell.angle_beta   90.00
_cell.angle_gamma   90.00
#
_symmetry.space_group_name_H-M   'P 1'
#
loop_
_entity.id
_entity.type
_entity.pdbx_description
1 polymer ?
#
loop_
_entity_poly.entity_id
_entity_poly.type
_entity_poly.pdbx_seq_one_letter_code
_entity_poly.pdbx_strand_id
1 'polypeptide(L)'
;MGQRIFSRKIRENESEVLFVATWLNGIRKVEKSECSYKQLPIAGHVVNLISLPSLNASEFIEEITTNLFYKLEQYMQLSDSIVYGLTKDTTTSGYMIVVPDEFNSIRNEFFGECKYCRQHNTFFAWCQLCDPWEAAQDWTSGDEYIDECIKKFQLKTTNYEEIIEWIPFDKLQSIKGNQFAAIWSDGIRKVKNDDHLGYIQSRIQFYRVNLMKFDSSRNALDFIKYVSK
;
A
#
# COMPACT_ATOMS: atom_id res chain seq x y z
N MET A 1 -15.06 -30.72 -0.07
CA MET A 1 -13.70 -30.40 -0.54
C MET A 1 -13.59 -28.89 -0.58
N GLY A 2 -12.85 -28.27 0.35
CA GLY A 2 -12.70 -26.82 0.39
C GLY A 2 -11.90 -26.34 -0.81
N GLN A 3 -12.45 -25.42 -1.59
CA GLN A 3 -11.67 -24.69 -2.59
C GLN A 3 -10.56 -23.94 -1.86
N ARG A 4 -9.32 -24.19 -2.28
CA ARG A 4 -8.15 -23.47 -1.83
C ARG A 4 -8.33 -22.00 -2.23
N ILE A 5 -8.49 -21.10 -1.27
CA ILE A 5 -8.46 -19.67 -1.54
C ILE A 5 -7.04 -19.36 -2.02
N PHE A 6 -6.89 -18.93 -3.27
CA PHE A 6 -5.62 -18.37 -3.74
C PHE A 6 -5.51 -16.96 -3.16
N SER A 7 -4.99 -16.86 -1.95
CA SER A 7 -4.63 -15.59 -1.32
C SER A 7 -3.13 -15.34 -1.45
N ARG A 8 -2.75 -14.05 -1.50
CA ARG A 8 -1.36 -13.64 -1.52
C ARG A 8 -1.12 -12.57 -0.46
N LYS A 9 -0.10 -12.78 0.37
CA LYS A 9 0.33 -11.81 1.37
C LYS A 9 0.88 -10.56 0.68
N ILE A 10 0.37 -9.41 1.07
CA ILE A 10 0.79 -8.09 0.54
C ILE A 10 1.68 -7.37 1.54
N ARG A 11 1.29 -7.34 2.81
CA ARG A 11 2.08 -6.71 3.88
C ARG A 11 1.81 -7.36 5.23
N GLU A 12 2.76 -7.21 6.13
CA GLU A 12 2.65 -7.57 7.54
C GLU A 12 3.27 -6.45 8.37
N ASN A 13 2.54 -6.02 9.39
CA ASN A 13 3.03 -5.14 10.43
C ASN A 13 2.71 -5.75 11.79
N GLU A 14 3.06 -5.05 12.87
CA GLU A 14 2.87 -5.54 14.25
C GLU A 14 1.39 -5.79 14.62
N SER A 15 0.43 -5.24 13.87
CA SER A 15 -1.00 -5.29 14.18
C SER A 15 -1.85 -6.10 13.18
N GLU A 16 -1.37 -6.33 11.95
CA GLU A 16 -2.09 -7.07 10.91
C GLU A 16 -1.20 -7.64 9.83
N VAL A 17 -1.71 -8.72 9.23
CA VAL A 17 -1.29 -9.21 7.94
C VAL A 17 -2.41 -8.97 6.93
N LEU A 18 -2.05 -8.34 5.81
CA LEU A 18 -2.96 -8.09 4.70
C LEU A 18 -2.69 -9.08 3.58
N PHE A 19 -3.73 -9.70 3.08
CA PHE A 19 -3.72 -10.53 1.88
C PHE A 19 -4.70 -10.01 0.85
N VAL A 20 -4.44 -10.30 -0.42
CA VAL A 20 -5.39 -10.14 -1.52
C VAL A 20 -5.89 -11.51 -1.96
N ALA A 21 -7.17 -11.64 -2.23
CA ALA A 21 -7.80 -12.87 -2.72
C ALA A 21 -8.93 -12.56 -3.71
N THR A 22 -9.35 -13.58 -4.45
CA THR A 22 -10.53 -13.52 -5.33
C THR A 22 -11.68 -14.29 -4.70
N TRP A 23 -12.77 -13.61 -4.42
CA TRP A 23 -14.01 -14.21 -3.95
C TRP A 23 -14.82 -14.75 -5.13
N LEU A 24 -14.74 -16.08 -5.32
CA LEU A 24 -15.34 -16.77 -6.47
C LEU A 24 -16.86 -16.61 -6.55
N ASN A 25 -17.56 -16.73 -5.42
CA ASN A 25 -19.02 -16.58 -5.36
C ASN A 25 -19.47 -15.13 -5.48
N GLY A 26 -18.54 -14.18 -5.35
CA GLY A 26 -18.80 -12.79 -5.59
C GLY A 26 -19.59 -12.07 -4.50
N ILE A 27 -19.83 -10.79 -4.76
CA ILE A 27 -20.73 -9.95 -3.95
C ILE A 27 -22.14 -9.95 -4.56
N ARG A 28 -23.14 -9.77 -3.70
CA ARG A 28 -24.53 -9.54 -4.15
C ARG A 28 -24.74 -8.06 -4.35
N LYS A 29 -24.96 -7.63 -5.59
CA LYS A 29 -25.36 -6.24 -5.89
C LYS A 29 -26.87 -6.17 -6.02
N VAL A 30 -27.48 -5.19 -5.35
CA VAL A 30 -28.90 -4.87 -5.51
C VAL A 30 -29.00 -3.75 -6.54
N GLU A 31 -29.62 -4.03 -7.68
CA GLU A 31 -29.89 -3.04 -8.71
C GLU A 31 -31.33 -2.57 -8.64
N LYS A 32 -31.50 -1.24 -8.63
CA LYS A 32 -32.81 -0.59 -8.68
C LYS A 32 -33.20 -0.35 -10.14
N SER A 33 -34.26 -1.00 -10.59
CA SER A 33 -34.98 -0.66 -11.82
C SER A 33 -36.20 0.21 -11.49
N GLU A 34 -36.84 0.80 -12.50
CA GLU A 34 -37.95 1.77 -12.35
C GLU A 34 -39.05 1.31 -11.37
N CYS A 35 -39.31 0.01 -11.23
CA CYS A 35 -40.31 -0.52 -10.29
C CYS A 35 -39.92 -1.83 -9.56
N SER A 36 -38.66 -2.29 -9.61
CA SER A 36 -38.26 -3.54 -8.93
C SER A 36 -36.78 -3.58 -8.50
N TYR A 37 -36.48 -4.36 -7.47
CA TYR A 37 -35.12 -4.67 -7.03
C TYR A 37 -34.70 -6.03 -7.59
N LYS A 38 -33.52 -6.11 -8.23
CA LYS A 38 -32.92 -7.38 -8.67
C LYS A 38 -31.60 -7.60 -7.94
N GLN A 39 -31.39 -8.82 -7.44
CA GLN A 39 -30.10 -9.24 -6.90
C GLN A 39 -29.31 -9.93 -8.01
N LEU A 40 -28.09 -9.44 -8.29
CA LEU A 40 -27.18 -10.05 -9.26
C LEU A 40 -25.86 -10.43 -8.57
N PRO A 41 -25.38 -11.67 -8.70
CA PRO A 41 -24.06 -12.06 -8.22
C PRO A 41 -22.98 -11.53 -9.17
N ILE A 42 -21.95 -10.87 -8.62
CA ILE A 42 -20.75 -10.46 -9.36
C ILE A 42 -19.63 -11.45 -9.03
N ALA A 43 -19.52 -12.52 -9.81
CA ALA A 43 -18.50 -13.55 -9.61
C ALA A 43 -17.07 -12.98 -9.80
N GLY A 44 -16.09 -13.56 -9.09
CA GLY A 44 -14.68 -13.19 -9.24
C GLY A 44 -14.32 -11.83 -8.64
N HIS A 45 -14.96 -11.43 -7.54
CA HIS A 45 -14.73 -10.14 -6.91
C HIS A 45 -13.42 -10.13 -6.10
N VAL A 46 -12.57 -9.13 -6.29
CA VAL A 46 -11.31 -9.00 -5.54
C VAL A 46 -11.62 -8.49 -4.14
N VAL A 47 -11.03 -9.13 -3.14
CA VAL A 47 -11.20 -8.79 -1.72
C VAL A 47 -9.86 -8.74 -1.02
N ASN A 48 -9.81 -7.93 0.02
CA ASN A 48 -8.72 -7.92 0.97
C ASN A 48 -9.08 -8.81 2.16
N LEU A 49 -8.11 -9.59 2.64
CA LEU A 49 -8.22 -10.39 3.84
C LEU A 49 -7.29 -9.81 4.90
N ILE A 50 -7.84 -9.49 6.07
CA ILE A 50 -7.07 -8.99 7.21
C ILE A 50 -7.01 -10.08 8.25
N SER A 51 -5.81 -10.49 8.62
CA SER A 51 -5.57 -11.38 9.75
C SER A 51 -4.79 -10.66 10.84
N LEU A 52 -4.86 -11.18 12.06
CA LEU A 52 -3.88 -10.84 13.08
C LEU A 52 -2.53 -11.49 12.73
N PRO A 53 -1.39 -10.89 13.12
CA PRO A 53 -0.10 -11.54 13.05
C PRO A 53 -0.15 -12.87 13.80
N SER A 54 0.54 -13.89 13.29
CA SER A 54 0.54 -15.23 13.88
C SER A 54 1.18 -15.21 15.27
N LEU A 55 0.35 -15.09 16.30
CA LEU A 55 0.67 -15.51 17.67
C LEU A 55 0.83 -17.04 17.64
N ASN A 56 1.82 -17.60 18.34
CA ASN A 56 2.03 -19.05 18.41
C ASN A 56 0.73 -19.75 18.83
N ALA A 57 0.05 -20.34 17.84
CA ALA A 57 -1.39 -20.61 17.90
C ALA A 57 -1.79 -21.78 18.80
N SER A 58 -0.84 -22.42 19.50
CA SER A 58 -1.12 -23.60 20.33
C SER A 58 -1.57 -23.29 21.76
N GLU A 59 -1.40 -22.06 22.29
CA GLU A 59 -1.67 -21.78 23.71
C GLU A 59 -2.83 -20.81 24.00
N PHE A 60 -3.37 -20.04 23.03
CA PHE A 60 -4.30 -18.94 23.33
C PHE A 60 -5.44 -18.70 22.30
N ILE A 61 -6.24 -19.73 21.97
CA ILE A 61 -7.34 -19.60 20.98
C ILE A 61 -8.39 -18.53 21.38
N GLU A 62 -8.75 -18.46 22.66
CA GLU A 62 -9.75 -17.49 23.16
C GLU A 62 -9.26 -16.04 23.02
N GLU A 63 -7.99 -15.79 23.32
CA GLU A 63 -7.37 -14.47 23.20
C GLU A 63 -7.28 -14.03 21.73
N ILE A 64 -6.84 -14.92 20.83
CA ILE A 64 -6.78 -14.66 19.38
C ILE A 64 -8.17 -14.31 18.85
N THR A 65 -9.18 -15.07 19.27
CA THR A 65 -10.57 -14.87 18.84
C THR A 65 -11.11 -13.54 19.38
N THR A 66 -10.83 -13.20 20.64
CA THR A 66 -11.21 -11.93 21.25
C THR A 66 -10.57 -10.74 20.56
N ASN A 67 -9.26 -10.81 20.26
CA ASN A 67 -8.54 -9.76 19.54
C ASN A 67 -9.08 -9.56 18.12
N LEU A 68 -9.47 -10.65 17.44
CA LEU A 68 -10.09 -10.55 16.12
C LEU A 68 -11.47 -9.90 16.19
N PHE A 69 -12.29 -10.27 17.17
CA PHE A 69 -13.60 -9.65 17.39
C PHE A 69 -13.47 -8.16 17.71
N TYR A 70 -12.54 -7.79 18.58
CA TYR A 70 -12.26 -6.38 18.88
C TYR A 70 -11.86 -5.61 17.61
N LYS A 71 -10.99 -6.19 16.78
CA LYS A 71 -10.60 -5.57 15.51
C LYS A 71 -11.78 -5.46 14.54
N LEU A 72 -12.61 -6.49 14.44
CA LEU A 72 -13.83 -6.47 13.64
C LEU A 72 -14.78 -5.35 14.11
N GLU A 73 -15.00 -5.21 15.42
CA GLU A 73 -15.82 -4.13 16.00
C GLU A 73 -15.26 -2.75 15.66
N GLN A 74 -13.95 -2.56 15.75
CA GLN A 74 -13.30 -1.31 15.31
C GLN A 74 -13.58 -1.00 13.85
N TYR A 75 -13.42 -1.99 12.96
CA TYR A 75 -13.75 -1.82 11.54
C TYR A 75 -15.24 -1.51 11.35
N MET A 76 -16.15 -2.09 12.12
CA MET A 76 -17.59 -1.82 12.00
C MET A 76 -18.03 -0.45 12.53
N GLN A 77 -17.23 0.18 13.40
CA GLN A 77 -17.52 1.51 13.96
C GLN A 77 -17.07 2.67 13.06
N LEU A 78 -16.23 2.40 12.05
CA LEU A 78 -15.79 3.40 11.07
C LEU A 78 -16.93 3.68 10.07
N SER A 79 -17.30 4.96 9.91
CA SER A 79 -18.49 5.40 9.15
C SER A 79 -18.55 4.94 7.69
N ASP A 80 -17.39 4.65 7.08
CA ASP A 80 -17.26 4.27 5.67
C ASP A 80 -16.71 2.85 5.48
N SER A 81 -16.55 2.10 6.57
CA SER A 81 -15.98 0.76 6.51
C SER A 81 -17.05 -0.27 6.16
N ILE A 82 -16.76 -1.07 5.15
CA ILE A 82 -17.60 -2.17 4.72
C ILE A 82 -16.88 -3.47 5.06
N VAL A 83 -17.52 -4.33 5.82
CA VAL A 83 -17.05 -5.70 6.07
C VAL A 83 -17.97 -6.66 5.33
N TYR A 84 -17.39 -7.52 4.49
CA TYR A 84 -18.13 -8.55 3.77
C TYR A 84 -18.35 -9.82 4.60
N GLY A 85 -17.45 -10.12 5.53
CA GLY A 85 -17.63 -11.24 6.47
C GLY A 85 -16.33 -11.72 7.10
N LEU A 86 -16.37 -12.96 7.60
CA LEU A 86 -15.23 -13.66 8.16
C LEU A 86 -14.95 -14.92 7.33
N THR A 87 -13.67 -15.28 7.21
CA THR A 87 -13.22 -16.54 6.64
C THR A 87 -12.25 -17.24 7.58
N LYS A 88 -12.05 -18.54 7.37
CA LYS A 88 -11.09 -19.35 8.12
C LYS A 88 -10.15 -20.02 7.13
N ASP A 89 -8.86 -19.78 7.29
CA ASP A 89 -7.84 -20.52 6.58
C ASP A 89 -7.78 -21.94 7.16
N THR A 90 -8.12 -22.93 6.33
CA THR A 90 -8.14 -24.34 6.73
C THR A 90 -6.75 -24.92 6.99
N THR A 91 -5.69 -24.28 6.49
CA THR A 91 -4.31 -24.74 6.66
C THR A 91 -3.72 -24.21 7.96
N THR A 92 -3.88 -22.93 8.26
CA THR A 92 -3.37 -22.32 9.50
C THR A 92 -4.37 -22.37 10.66
N SER A 93 -5.63 -22.75 10.39
CA SER A 93 -6.77 -22.60 11.30
C SER A 93 -7.05 -21.16 11.76
N GLY A 94 -6.38 -20.16 11.17
CA GLY A 94 -6.56 -18.75 11.48
C GLY A 94 -7.82 -18.18 10.86
N TYR A 95 -8.46 -17.26 11.59
CA TYR A 95 -9.60 -16.49 11.08
C TYR A 95 -9.11 -15.18 10.45
N MET A 96 -9.81 -14.72 9.42
CA MET A 96 -9.51 -13.47 8.71
C MET A 96 -10.81 -12.70 8.45
N ILE A 97 -10.72 -11.37 8.48
CA ILE A 97 -11.79 -10.46 8.12
C ILE A 97 -11.74 -10.24 6.60
N VAL A 98 -12.88 -10.32 5.93
CA VAL A 98 -13.03 -10.07 4.49
C VAL A 98 -13.59 -8.67 4.29
N VAL A 99 -12.82 -7.82 3.62
CA VAL A 99 -13.17 -6.42 3.32
C VAL A 99 -13.04 -6.16 1.82
N PRO A 100 -13.73 -5.14 1.25
CA PRO A 100 -13.53 -4.78 -0.15
C PRO A 100 -12.09 -4.35 -0.40
N ASP A 101 -11.66 -4.53 -1.65
CA ASP A 101 -10.48 -3.83 -2.13
C ASP A 101 -10.77 -2.33 -2.23
N GLU A 102 -10.11 -1.56 -1.37
CA GLU A 102 -10.30 -0.11 -1.23
C GLU A 102 -10.04 0.67 -2.53
N PHE A 103 -9.23 0.09 -3.44
CA PHE A 103 -8.87 0.72 -4.71
C PHE A 103 -9.60 0.15 -5.92
N ASN A 104 -10.56 -0.77 -5.73
CA ASN A 104 -11.20 -1.48 -6.83
C ASN A 104 -11.81 -0.55 -7.89
N SER A 105 -12.34 0.62 -7.50
CA SER A 105 -12.96 1.59 -8.41
C SER A 105 -11.99 2.34 -9.32
N ILE A 106 -10.71 2.39 -8.98
CA ILE A 106 -9.68 3.16 -9.71
C ILE A 106 -8.65 2.26 -10.41
N ARG A 107 -8.73 0.95 -10.22
CA ARG A 107 -7.89 -0.01 -10.94
C ARG A 107 -8.21 0.02 -12.43
N ASN A 108 -7.16 0.01 -13.27
CA ASN A 108 -7.32 0.08 -14.72
C ASN A 108 -6.27 -0.75 -15.44
N GLU A 109 -6.70 -1.62 -16.35
CA GLU A 109 -5.82 -2.47 -17.16
C GLU A 109 -4.78 -1.68 -17.97
N PHE A 110 -5.12 -0.46 -18.37
CA PHE A 110 -4.24 0.45 -19.11
C PHE A 110 -2.98 0.81 -18.31
N PHE A 111 -3.05 0.79 -16.98
CA PHE A 111 -1.92 1.08 -16.11
C PHE A 111 -1.00 -0.13 -15.87
N GLY A 112 -1.31 -1.27 -16.49
CA GLY A 112 -0.59 -2.52 -16.32
C GLY A 112 -1.03 -3.28 -15.07
N GLU A 113 -0.30 -4.35 -14.78
CA GLU A 113 -0.56 -5.25 -13.66
C GLU A 113 0.46 -5.05 -12.54
N CYS A 114 -0.01 -5.09 -11.30
CA CYS A 114 0.85 -5.08 -10.12
C CYS A 114 1.56 -6.43 -9.96
N LYS A 115 2.89 -6.43 -9.91
CA LYS A 115 3.69 -7.66 -9.68
C LYS A 115 3.38 -8.32 -8.33
N TYR A 116 2.97 -7.55 -7.33
CA TYR A 116 2.68 -8.01 -5.97
C TYR A 116 1.28 -8.61 -5.87
N CYS A 117 0.20 -7.87 -6.15
CA CYS A 117 -1.16 -8.38 -5.97
C CYS A 117 -1.79 -9.02 -7.22
N ARG A 118 -1.15 -8.92 -8.40
CA ARG A 118 -1.68 -9.37 -9.71
C ARG A 118 -2.99 -8.73 -10.14
N GLN A 119 -3.36 -7.63 -9.49
CA GLN A 119 -4.48 -6.81 -9.91
C GLN A 119 -3.98 -5.71 -10.83
N HIS A 120 -4.89 -5.12 -11.59
CA HIS A 120 -4.57 -3.91 -12.33
C HIS A 120 -4.08 -2.81 -11.39
N ASN A 121 -3.11 -2.05 -11.89
CA ASN A 121 -2.56 -0.90 -11.22
C ASN A 121 -3.61 0.21 -11.07
N THR A 122 -3.40 1.09 -10.10
CA THR A 122 -4.26 2.25 -9.85
C THR A 122 -3.73 3.50 -10.56
N PHE A 123 -2.46 3.47 -10.99
CA PHE A 123 -1.85 4.48 -11.84
C PHE A 123 -0.67 3.88 -12.62
N PHE A 124 -0.10 4.62 -13.58
CA PHE A 124 0.98 4.12 -14.45
C PHE A 124 2.11 3.42 -13.67
N ALA A 125 2.24 2.11 -13.87
CA ALA A 125 3.21 1.25 -13.17
C ALA A 125 3.15 1.36 -11.63
N TRP A 126 1.98 1.64 -11.06
CA TRP A 126 1.79 1.91 -9.63
C TRP A 126 0.48 1.33 -9.09
N CYS A 127 0.59 0.58 -8.00
CA CYS A 127 -0.51 0.01 -7.25
C CYS A 127 -0.52 0.59 -5.83
N GLN A 128 -1.50 1.44 -5.53
CA GLN A 128 -1.65 2.06 -4.21
C GLN A 128 -1.81 1.07 -3.05
N LEU A 129 -2.22 -0.17 -3.32
CA LEU A 129 -2.29 -1.22 -2.30
C LEU A 129 -0.90 -1.76 -1.90
N CYS A 130 0.06 -1.76 -2.83
CA CYS A 130 1.30 -2.51 -2.69
C CYS A 130 2.55 -1.61 -2.69
N ASP A 131 2.69 -0.75 -3.70
CA ASP A 131 3.94 0.00 -3.90
C ASP A 131 4.25 1.04 -2.80
N PRO A 132 3.26 1.75 -2.19
CA PRO A 132 3.52 2.61 -1.03
C PRO A 132 4.18 1.86 0.14
N TRP A 133 3.73 0.63 0.40
CA TRP A 133 4.28 -0.20 1.46
C TRP A 133 5.72 -0.61 1.15
N GLU A 134 5.97 -1.06 -0.08
CA GLU A 134 7.30 -1.46 -0.56
C GLU A 134 8.28 -0.29 -0.55
N ALA A 135 7.84 0.92 -0.94
CA ALA A 135 8.67 2.13 -0.89
C ALA A 135 9.07 2.53 0.54
N ALA A 136 8.26 2.14 1.53
CA ALA A 136 8.52 2.37 2.96
C ALA A 136 9.41 1.30 3.60
N GLN A 137 9.78 0.24 2.86
CA GLN A 137 10.67 -0.81 3.35
C GLN A 137 12.15 -0.50 3.07
N ASP A 138 13.02 -1.19 3.80
CA ASP A 138 14.45 -1.35 3.47
C ASP A 138 15.30 -0.07 3.43
N TRP A 139 14.90 0.98 4.15
CA TRP A 139 15.75 2.14 4.42
C TRP A 139 15.51 2.72 5.81
N THR A 140 16.55 3.37 6.35
CA THR A 140 16.50 4.19 7.56
C THR A 140 17.46 5.37 7.41
N SER A 141 17.07 6.52 7.95
CA SER A 141 17.95 7.69 8.10
C SER A 141 18.85 7.59 9.34
N GLY A 142 18.57 6.64 10.24
CA GLY A 142 19.14 6.57 11.58
C GLY A 142 18.38 7.42 12.62
N ASP A 143 17.36 8.17 12.19
CA ASP A 143 16.46 8.95 13.05
C ASP A 143 15.01 8.45 12.89
N GLU A 144 14.47 7.86 13.96
CA GLU A 144 13.14 7.24 13.94
C GLU A 144 12.01 8.24 13.61
N TYR A 145 12.14 9.49 14.04
CA TYR A 145 11.13 10.52 13.79
C TYR A 145 11.10 10.93 12.32
N ILE A 146 12.28 11.10 11.71
CA ILE A 146 12.40 11.36 10.27
C ILE A 146 11.90 10.16 9.45
N ASP A 147 12.25 8.95 9.86
CA ASP A 147 11.81 7.72 9.21
C ASP A 147 10.28 7.60 9.22
N GLU A 148 9.66 7.79 10.39
CA GLU A 148 8.20 7.75 10.54
C GLU A 148 7.53 8.84 9.67
N CYS A 149 8.10 10.04 9.64
CA CYS A 149 7.59 11.15 8.85
C CYS A 149 7.58 10.83 7.35
N ILE A 150 8.72 10.41 6.78
CA ILE A 150 8.83 10.09 5.35
C ILE A 150 7.95 8.89 5.01
N LYS A 151 7.97 7.82 5.83
CA LYS A 151 7.13 6.62 5.60
C LYS A 151 5.64 6.98 5.58
N LYS A 152 5.18 7.90 6.45
CA LYS A 152 3.79 8.41 6.41
C LYS A 152 3.43 9.07 5.08
N PHE A 153 4.35 9.80 4.46
CA PHE A 153 4.12 10.36 3.12
C PHE A 153 4.14 9.30 2.04
N GLN A 154 5.13 8.39 2.06
CA GLN A 154 5.24 7.29 1.10
C GLN A 154 3.98 6.41 1.09
N LEU A 155 3.43 6.09 2.26
CA LEU A 155 2.21 5.30 2.43
C LEU A 155 0.95 5.99 1.85
N LYS A 156 0.98 7.30 1.63
CA LYS A 156 -0.12 8.09 1.06
C LYS A 156 0.08 8.41 -0.42
N THR A 157 1.23 8.08 -0.99
CA THR A 157 1.57 8.42 -2.37
C THR A 157 0.68 7.66 -3.36
N THR A 158 0.19 8.38 -4.37
CA THR A 158 -0.76 7.85 -5.36
C THR A 158 -0.11 7.55 -6.72
N ASN A 159 1.16 7.93 -6.93
CA ASN A 159 1.90 7.65 -8.15
C ASN A 159 3.41 7.44 -7.91
N TYR A 160 4.07 6.79 -8.86
CA TYR A 160 5.48 6.41 -8.72
C TYR A 160 6.47 7.60 -8.71
N GLU A 161 6.13 8.71 -9.39
CA GLU A 161 7.05 9.84 -9.58
C GLU A 161 7.03 10.83 -8.40
N GLU A 162 5.97 10.87 -7.60
CA GLU A 162 5.80 11.77 -6.45
C GLU A 162 6.25 11.16 -5.11
N ILE A 163 6.82 9.96 -5.12
CA ILE A 163 7.33 9.34 -3.89
C ILE A 163 8.43 10.22 -3.30
N ILE A 164 8.24 10.64 -2.05
CA ILE A 164 9.28 11.28 -1.27
C ILE A 164 10.26 10.19 -0.81
N GLU A 165 11.56 10.41 -1.06
CA GLU A 165 12.60 9.42 -0.76
C GLU A 165 13.59 9.97 0.27
N TRP A 166 14.03 9.09 1.16
CA TRP A 166 15.28 9.30 1.86
C TRP A 166 16.45 9.11 0.89
N ILE A 167 17.31 10.11 0.78
CA ILE A 167 18.49 10.08 -0.09
C ILE A 167 19.73 10.07 0.79
N PRO A 168 20.44 8.93 0.90
CA PRO A 168 21.71 8.87 1.61
C PRO A 168 22.71 9.89 1.04
N PHE A 169 23.43 10.59 1.92
CA PHE A 169 24.28 11.71 1.50
C PHE A 169 25.43 11.28 0.58
N ASP A 170 25.90 10.04 0.69
CA ASP A 170 26.91 9.43 -0.20
C ASP A 170 26.40 9.20 -1.63
N LYS A 171 25.09 9.25 -1.86
CA LYS A 171 24.48 9.26 -3.20
C LYS A 171 24.50 10.65 -3.85
N LEU A 172 24.92 11.68 -3.13
CA LEU A 172 24.98 13.07 -3.59
C LEU A 172 26.44 13.49 -3.83
N GLN A 173 26.80 13.67 -5.09
CA GLN A 173 28.12 14.20 -5.46
C GLN A 173 28.08 15.74 -5.53
N SER A 174 28.87 16.40 -4.69
CA SER A 174 28.95 17.86 -4.68
C SER A 174 29.50 18.40 -6.01
N ILE A 175 28.95 19.53 -6.46
CA ILE A 175 29.43 20.21 -7.65
C ILE A 175 30.50 21.21 -7.23
N LYS A 176 31.72 21.09 -7.78
CA LYS A 176 32.84 21.98 -7.45
C LYS A 176 32.43 23.44 -7.68
N GLY A 177 32.55 24.26 -6.63
CA GLY A 177 32.16 25.67 -6.66
C GLY A 177 30.68 25.96 -6.37
N ASN A 178 29.86 24.95 -6.06
CA ASN A 178 28.47 25.15 -5.64
C ASN A 178 28.07 24.18 -4.51
N GLN A 179 28.07 24.67 -3.27
CA GLN A 179 27.68 23.90 -2.09
C GLN A 179 26.16 23.66 -1.96
N PHE A 180 25.35 24.32 -2.79
CA PHE A 180 23.89 24.23 -2.80
C PHE A 180 23.36 23.37 -3.95
N ALA A 181 24.23 22.63 -4.64
CA ALA A 181 23.83 21.71 -5.69
C ALA A 181 24.67 20.43 -5.68
N ALA A 182 24.03 19.33 -6.06
CA ALA A 182 24.67 18.02 -6.16
C ALA A 182 24.16 17.26 -7.39
N ILE A 183 24.92 16.25 -7.79
CA ILE A 183 24.46 15.20 -8.69
C ILE A 183 24.00 14.02 -7.83
N TRP A 184 22.72 13.68 -7.92
CA TRP A 184 22.16 12.49 -7.30
C TRP A 184 22.35 11.29 -8.24
N SER A 185 23.17 10.33 -7.82
CA SER A 185 23.56 9.19 -8.65
C SER A 185 22.38 8.29 -9.02
N ASP A 186 21.53 7.93 -8.06
CA ASP A 186 20.32 7.12 -8.35
C ASP A 186 19.32 7.91 -9.20
N GLY A 187 19.23 9.22 -8.95
CA GLY A 187 18.44 10.17 -9.74
C GLY A 187 16.93 10.03 -9.57
N ILE A 188 16.17 10.81 -10.35
CA ILE A 188 14.72 10.96 -10.14
C ILE A 188 13.94 9.77 -10.72
N ARG A 189 12.84 9.41 -10.06
CA ARG A 189 11.89 8.40 -10.53
C ARG A 189 11.16 8.90 -11.77
N LYS A 190 11.00 8.00 -12.74
CA LYS A 190 10.20 8.21 -13.95
C LYS A 190 9.49 6.96 -14.40
N VAL A 191 8.26 7.12 -14.85
CA VAL A 191 7.55 6.08 -15.60
C VAL A 191 7.98 6.16 -17.06
N LYS A 192 8.31 5.01 -17.66
CA LYS A 192 8.54 4.86 -19.10
C LYS A 192 7.48 3.96 -19.70
N ASN A 193 7.14 4.22 -20.96
CA ASN A 193 6.35 3.29 -21.76
C ASN A 193 7.32 2.39 -22.53
N ASP A 194 7.18 1.09 -22.35
CA ASP A 194 7.93 0.04 -23.03
C ASP A 194 6.99 -0.71 -23.99
N ASP A 195 7.42 -0.91 -25.23
CA ASP A 195 6.58 -1.48 -26.29
C ASP A 195 6.10 -2.91 -25.99
N HIS A 196 6.77 -3.65 -25.10
CA HIS A 196 6.44 -5.03 -24.75
C HIS A 196 5.84 -5.18 -23.35
N LEU A 197 6.29 -4.35 -22.41
CA LEU A 197 5.91 -4.46 -21.00
C LEU A 197 4.89 -3.40 -20.56
N GLY A 198 4.56 -2.45 -21.43
CA GLY A 198 3.71 -1.31 -21.11
C GLY A 198 4.42 -0.33 -20.18
N TYR A 199 3.70 0.22 -19.22
CA TYR A 199 4.30 1.18 -18.27
C TYR A 199 5.22 0.48 -17.27
N ILE A 200 6.47 0.94 -17.20
CA ILE A 200 7.50 0.44 -16.29
C ILE A 200 8.06 1.56 -15.41
N GLN A 201 8.43 1.19 -14.19
CA GLN A 201 9.14 2.04 -13.25
C GLN A 201 10.62 2.17 -13.68
N SER A 202 11.15 3.40 -13.71
CA SER A 202 12.53 3.68 -14.11
C SER A 202 13.12 4.89 -13.37
N ARG A 203 14.39 5.20 -13.61
CA ARG A 203 15.03 6.43 -13.11
C ARG A 203 15.80 7.18 -14.19
N ILE A 204 15.84 8.50 -14.06
CA ILE A 204 16.81 9.36 -14.75
C ILE A 204 17.98 9.57 -13.78
N GLN A 205 19.02 8.76 -13.94
CA GLN A 205 20.22 8.77 -13.12
C GLN A 205 21.04 10.05 -13.28
N PHE A 206 21.94 10.30 -12.34
CA PHE A 206 22.86 11.45 -12.34
C PHE A 206 22.11 12.78 -12.45
N TYR A 207 21.00 12.90 -11.74
CA TYR A 207 20.14 14.08 -11.82
C TYR A 207 20.70 15.21 -10.96
N ARG A 208 20.75 16.42 -11.52
CA ARG A 208 21.16 17.61 -10.75
C ARG A 208 20.05 18.04 -9.81
N VAL A 209 20.36 18.14 -8.52
CA VAL A 209 19.45 18.59 -7.47
C VAL A 209 20.00 19.83 -6.76
N ASN A 210 19.10 20.66 -6.25
CA ASN A 210 19.46 21.75 -5.34
C ASN A 210 19.34 21.26 -3.90
N LEU A 211 20.34 21.60 -3.08
CA LEU A 211 20.36 21.26 -1.66
C LEU A 211 19.92 22.48 -0.85
N MET A 212 18.92 22.30 0.01
CA MET A 212 18.52 23.30 0.98
C MET A 212 18.94 22.85 2.37
N LYS A 213 19.80 23.64 3.02
CA LYS A 213 20.18 23.43 4.42
C LYS A 213 19.24 24.23 5.31
N PHE A 214 18.61 23.57 6.26
CA PHE A 214 17.83 24.23 7.30
C PHE A 214 18.67 24.37 8.57
N ASP A 215 18.51 25.51 9.23
CA ASP A 215 19.15 25.78 10.50
C ASP A 215 18.40 25.01 11.60
N SER A 216 19.13 24.35 12.50
CA SER A 216 18.59 23.44 13.52
C SER A 216 17.69 24.13 14.56
N SER A 217 17.46 25.44 14.43
CA SER A 217 16.62 26.27 15.28
C SER A 217 15.14 26.32 14.85
N ARG A 218 14.77 25.81 13.67
CA ARG A 218 13.37 25.76 13.19
C ARG A 218 12.72 24.43 13.52
N ASN A 219 11.48 24.48 14.01
CA ASN A 219 10.70 23.29 14.39
C ASN A 219 10.38 22.44 13.14
N ALA A 220 10.42 21.10 13.26
CA ALA A 220 10.01 20.16 12.21
C ALA A 220 8.61 20.43 11.62
N LEU A 221 7.71 21.05 12.39
CA LEU A 221 6.40 21.48 11.91
C LEU A 221 6.47 22.60 10.85
N ASP A 222 7.48 23.47 10.93
CA ASP A 222 7.70 24.51 9.91
C ASP A 222 8.26 23.90 8.62
N PHE A 223 9.04 22.82 8.72
CA PHE A 223 9.50 22.04 7.57
C PHE A 223 8.32 21.46 6.80
N ILE A 224 7.41 20.74 7.47
CA ILE A 224 6.23 20.12 6.83
C ILE A 224 5.39 21.18 6.10
N LYS A 225 5.13 22.35 6.71
CA LYS A 225 4.37 23.44 6.06
C LYS A 225 5.06 24.02 4.82
N TYR A 226 6.39 23.99 4.77
CA TYR A 226 7.16 24.51 3.63
C TYR A 226 7.18 23.56 2.44
N VAL A 227 7.34 22.24 2.67
CA VAL A 227 7.32 21.24 1.59
C VAL A 227 5.91 20.84 1.13
N SER A 228 4.86 21.22 1.86
CA SER A 228 3.46 20.94 1.48
C SER A 228 2.82 22.01 0.57
N LYS A 229 3.59 23.00 0.11
CA LYS A 229 3.15 24.08 -0.79
C LYS A 229 3.61 23.82 -2.21
#